data_AF-A0A8I1JHW9-F1
#
_entry.id   AF-A0A8I1JHW9-F1
#
_cell.length_a   1.000
_cell.length_b   1.000
_cell.length_c   1.000
_cell.angle_alpha   90.00
_cell.angle_beta   90.00
_cell.angle_gamma   90.00
#
_symmetry.space_group_name_H-M   'P 1'
#
loop_
_entity.id
_entity.type
_entity.pdbx_description
1 polymer ?
#
loop_
_entity_poly.entity_id
_entity_poly.type
_entity_poly.pdbx_seq_one_letter_code
_entity_poly.pdbx_strand_id
1 'polypeptide(L)'
;MLGRYTEPHRAYHGVKHIEHCLDQFDGLRKLAKRPELVELALWLHDAVYDLRASDNEAKSADLSRRLLEEAGVPSLADVITDMIMATTHQDVPPVGDAALVSDIDLSILGADPDEYDLYTAEVRQEYSWVPEEAFRSGRLKVLHSFCKRTRIFDHPPCFDRWERRARANINHEMVKLSM
;
A
#
# COMPACT_ATOMS: atom_id res chain seq x y z
N MET A 1 -1.26 -18.39 -1.09
CA MET A 1 -1.25 -16.92 -1.23
C MET A 1 -2.57 -16.40 -1.76
N LEU A 2 -2.99 -16.75 -2.98
CA LEU A 2 -4.24 -16.20 -3.59
C LEU A 2 -5.48 -16.30 -2.70
N GLY A 3 -5.69 -17.43 -1.99
CA GLY A 3 -6.84 -17.60 -1.09
C GLY A 3 -6.94 -16.58 0.06
N ARG A 4 -5.84 -15.92 0.43
CA ARG A 4 -5.84 -14.83 1.43
C ARG A 4 -6.41 -13.53 0.86
N TYR A 5 -6.32 -13.32 -0.45
CA TYR A 5 -6.80 -12.12 -1.14
C TYR A 5 -8.23 -12.25 -1.66
N THR A 6 -8.85 -13.43 -1.50
CA THR A 6 -10.23 -13.71 -1.90
C THR A 6 -11.23 -13.65 -0.74
N GLU A 7 -10.80 -13.17 0.43
CA GLU A 7 -11.68 -13.06 1.59
C GLU A 7 -12.80 -12.03 1.33
N PRO A 8 -14.08 -12.32 1.64
CA PRO A 8 -15.20 -11.46 1.23
C PRO A 8 -15.18 -10.04 1.78
N HIS A 9 -14.42 -9.79 2.86
CA HIS A 9 -14.31 -8.46 3.46
C HIS A 9 -13.30 -7.55 2.77
N ARG A 10 -12.47 -8.06 1.84
CA ARG A 10 -11.47 -7.30 1.09
C ARG A 10 -12.10 -6.73 -0.18
N ALA A 11 -12.60 -5.50 -0.10
CA ALA A 11 -13.16 -4.82 -1.27
C ALA A 11 -12.06 -4.18 -2.11
N TYR A 12 -11.08 -3.54 -1.47
CA TYR A 12 -9.92 -2.92 -2.11
C TYR A 12 -8.68 -3.81 -1.97
N HIS A 13 -8.32 -4.22 -0.74
CA HIS A 13 -7.09 -4.96 -0.42
C HIS A 13 -7.17 -6.47 -0.78
N GLY A 14 -7.78 -6.78 -1.93
CA GLY A 14 -7.96 -8.11 -2.48
C GLY A 14 -7.07 -8.39 -3.70
N VAL A 15 -7.50 -9.32 -4.55
CA VAL A 15 -6.72 -9.74 -5.74
C VAL A 15 -6.40 -8.57 -6.68
N LYS A 16 -7.37 -7.67 -6.90
CA LYS A 16 -7.18 -6.51 -7.79
C LYS A 16 -6.08 -5.56 -7.34
N HIS A 17 -5.92 -5.35 -6.02
CA HIS A 17 -4.84 -4.53 -5.48
C HIS A 17 -3.47 -5.16 -5.80
N ILE A 18 -3.32 -6.46 -5.59
CA ILE A 18 -2.08 -7.16 -5.92
C ILE A 18 -1.81 -7.15 -7.43
N GLU A 19 -2.83 -7.37 -8.27
CA GLU A 19 -2.71 -7.25 -9.73
C GLU A 19 -2.22 -5.85 -10.12
N HIS A 20 -2.82 -4.80 -9.57
CA HIS A 20 -2.40 -3.42 -9.80
C HIS A 20 -0.96 -3.17 -9.38
N CYS A 21 -0.56 -3.62 -8.18
CA CYS A 21 0.81 -3.49 -7.70
C CYS A 21 1.83 -4.17 -8.63
N LEU A 22 1.52 -5.39 -9.09
CA LEU A 22 2.41 -6.14 -9.99
C LEU A 22 2.47 -5.51 -11.38
N ASP A 23 1.34 -5.03 -11.92
CA ASP A 23 1.30 -4.30 -13.20
C ASP A 23 2.12 -3.01 -13.15
N GLN A 24 2.06 -2.25 -12.05
CA GLN A 24 2.94 -1.09 -11.88
C GLN A 24 4.41 -1.51 -11.74
N PHE A 25 4.68 -2.60 -11.02
CA PHE A 25 6.03 -3.10 -10.84
C PHE A 25 6.68 -3.52 -12.16
N ASP A 26 5.96 -4.13 -13.08
CA ASP A 26 6.47 -4.51 -14.39
C ASP A 26 7.07 -3.32 -15.17
N GLY A 27 6.42 -2.15 -15.08
CA GLY A 27 6.92 -0.91 -15.67
C GLY A 27 8.13 -0.30 -14.94
N LEU A 28 8.30 -0.62 -13.66
CA LEU A 28 9.31 -0.06 -12.76
C LEU A 28 10.43 -1.05 -12.41
N ARG A 29 10.37 -2.28 -12.92
CA ARG A 29 11.24 -3.40 -12.54
C ARG A 29 12.74 -3.09 -12.64
N LYS A 30 13.12 -2.19 -13.55
CA LYS A 30 14.51 -1.73 -13.75
C LYS A 30 15.04 -0.83 -12.63
N LEU A 31 14.17 -0.27 -11.80
CA LEU A 31 14.54 0.54 -10.63
C LEU A 31 14.96 -0.35 -9.44
N ALA A 32 14.45 -1.58 -9.38
CA ALA A 32 14.74 -2.51 -8.29
C ALA A 32 16.17 -3.05 -8.40
N LYS A 33 16.90 -3.04 -7.27
CA LYS A 33 18.19 -3.74 -7.15
C LYS A 33 17.98 -5.25 -7.10
N ARG A 34 16.93 -5.70 -6.41
CA ARG A 34 16.54 -7.10 -6.24
C ARG A 34 15.09 -7.30 -6.65
N PRO A 35 14.79 -7.31 -7.97
CA PRO A 35 13.42 -7.30 -8.46
C PRO A 35 12.59 -8.49 -7.97
N GLU A 36 13.21 -9.66 -7.80
CA GLU A 36 12.57 -10.86 -7.26
C GLU A 36 12.09 -10.69 -5.81
N LEU A 37 12.81 -9.89 -5.01
CA LEU A 37 12.40 -9.64 -3.63
C LEU A 37 11.35 -8.54 -3.53
N VAL A 38 11.41 -7.54 -4.40
CA VAL A 38 10.37 -6.50 -4.49
C VAL A 38 9.04 -7.15 -4.85
N GLU A 39 9.01 -8.02 -5.86
CA GLU A 39 7.80 -8.75 -6.25
C GLU A 39 7.28 -9.63 -5.10
N LEU A 40 8.17 -10.32 -4.40
CA LEU A 40 7.79 -11.14 -3.25
C LEU A 40 7.23 -10.30 -2.09
N ALA A 41 7.80 -9.12 -1.82
CA ALA A 41 7.28 -8.20 -0.81
C ALA A 41 5.90 -7.66 -1.20
N LEU A 42 5.68 -7.32 -2.47
CA LEU A 42 4.37 -6.92 -2.99
C LEU A 42 3.33 -8.04 -2.82
N TRP A 43 3.70 -9.30 -3.06
CA TRP A 43 2.81 -10.43 -2.78
C TRP A 43 2.49 -10.67 -1.30
N LEU A 44 3.28 -10.12 -0.38
CA LEU A 44 3.22 -10.47 1.03
C LEU A 44 2.74 -9.32 1.93
N HIS A 45 2.86 -8.06 1.52
CA HIS A 45 2.61 -6.90 2.40
C HIS A 45 1.21 -6.92 3.04
N ASP A 46 0.18 -7.29 2.28
CA ASP A 46 -1.22 -7.41 2.75
C ASP A 46 -1.72 -8.85 2.92
N ALA A 47 -0.80 -9.82 3.03
CA ALA A 47 -1.15 -11.24 3.16
C ALA A 47 -1.98 -11.52 4.43
N VAL A 48 -1.77 -10.73 5.48
CA VAL A 48 -2.64 -10.66 6.66
C VAL A 48 -3.39 -9.33 6.61
N TYR A 49 -4.72 -9.39 6.70
CA TYR A 49 -5.55 -8.18 6.68
C TYR A 49 -6.81 -8.39 7.52
N ASP A 50 -6.71 -7.97 8.78
CA ASP A 50 -7.84 -7.83 9.69
C ASP A 50 -8.17 -6.34 9.81
N LEU A 51 -9.38 -5.97 9.39
CA LEU A 51 -9.88 -4.60 9.41
C LEU A 51 -9.89 -3.96 10.80
N ARG A 52 -9.90 -4.78 11.86
CA ARG A 52 -9.93 -4.32 13.27
C ARG A 52 -8.55 -4.28 13.91
N ALA A 53 -7.53 -4.78 13.22
CA ALA A 53 -6.16 -4.80 13.68
C ALA A 53 -5.39 -3.58 13.17
N SER A 54 -4.35 -3.17 13.90
CA SER A 54 -3.44 -2.08 13.52
C SER A 54 -2.02 -2.56 13.22
N ASP A 55 -1.82 -3.88 13.19
CA ASP A 55 -0.52 -4.56 13.07
C ASP A 55 -0.52 -5.55 11.89
N ASN A 56 -1.31 -5.28 10.85
CA ASN A 56 -1.47 -6.16 9.69
C ASN A 56 -0.14 -6.37 8.95
N GLU A 57 0.59 -5.31 8.66
CA GLU A 57 1.89 -5.35 7.97
C GLU A 57 2.93 -6.09 8.81
N ALA A 58 2.93 -5.89 10.13
CA ALA A 58 3.79 -6.63 11.05
C ALA A 58 3.47 -8.13 11.04
N LYS A 59 2.18 -8.49 11.06
CA LYS A 59 1.74 -9.90 10.94
C LYS A 59 2.04 -10.50 9.57
N SER A 60 1.96 -9.71 8.50
CA SER A 60 2.38 -10.08 7.15
C SER A 60 3.88 -10.33 7.07
N ALA A 61 4.69 -9.48 7.72
CA ALA A 61 6.13 -9.67 7.83
C ALA A 61 6.49 -10.93 8.64
N ASP A 62 5.81 -11.18 9.76
CA ASP A 62 5.98 -12.40 10.54
C ASP A 62 5.60 -13.65 9.73
N LEU A 63 4.53 -13.57 8.93
CA LEU A 63 4.16 -14.63 8.00
C LEU A 63 5.24 -14.84 6.94
N SER A 64 5.74 -13.77 6.34
CA SER A 64 6.84 -13.81 5.35
C SER A 64 8.07 -14.50 5.92
N ARG A 65 8.50 -14.14 7.14
CA ARG A 65 9.63 -14.76 7.83
C ARG A 65 9.48 -16.27 7.97
N ARG A 66 8.31 -16.74 8.42
CA ARG A 66 8.03 -18.19 8.53
C ARG A 66 8.07 -18.88 7.17
N LEU A 67 7.50 -18.28 6.14
CA LEU A 67 7.53 -18.85 4.78
C LEU A 67 8.96 -18.96 4.23
N LEU A 68 9.82 -17.97 4.51
CA LEU A 68 11.22 -17.98 4.08
C LEU A 68 12.07 -18.98 4.86
N GLU A 69 11.77 -19.17 6.15
CA GLU A 69 12.36 -20.24 6.97
C GLU A 69 11.99 -21.63 6.40
N GLU A 70 10.72 -21.87 6.12
CA GLU A 70 10.22 -23.12 5.52
C GLU A 70 10.80 -23.36 4.12
N ALA A 71 11.02 -22.30 3.34
CA ALA A 71 11.64 -22.36 2.02
C ALA A 71 13.18 -22.52 2.05
N GLY A 72 13.80 -22.53 3.24
CA GLY A 72 15.24 -22.71 3.39
C GLY A 72 16.09 -21.48 3.03
N VAL A 73 15.47 -20.29 3.00
CA VAL A 73 16.12 -19.00 2.69
C VAL A 73 15.91 -17.94 3.78
N PRO A 74 16.12 -18.26 5.08
CA PRO A 74 15.85 -17.34 6.19
C PRO A 74 16.69 -16.06 6.16
N SER A 75 17.85 -16.07 5.49
CA SER A 75 18.71 -14.90 5.32
C SER A 75 18.07 -13.76 4.51
N LEU A 76 16.95 -14.02 3.82
CA LEU A 76 16.19 -13.01 3.09
C LEU A 76 15.09 -12.35 3.94
N ALA A 77 14.82 -12.85 5.15
CA ALA A 77 13.67 -12.42 5.94
C ALA A 77 13.71 -10.95 6.34
N ASP A 78 14.89 -10.43 6.72
CA ASP A 78 15.00 -9.05 7.20
C ASP A 78 14.77 -8.04 6.07
N VAL A 79 15.36 -8.26 4.88
CA VAL A 79 15.15 -7.36 3.74
C VAL A 79 13.69 -7.35 3.27
N ILE A 80 13.00 -8.50 3.27
CA ILE A 80 11.58 -8.56 2.91
C ILE A 80 10.70 -7.94 4.01
N THR A 81 11.07 -8.14 5.28
CA THR A 81 10.40 -7.48 6.42
C THR A 81 10.48 -5.96 6.27
N ASP A 82 11.66 -5.43 5.97
CA ASP A 82 11.85 -3.98 5.78
C ASP A 82 10.99 -3.44 4.61
N MET A 83 10.89 -4.19 3.52
CA MET A 83 10.04 -3.83 2.37
C MET A 83 8.54 -3.87 2.70
N ILE A 84 8.08 -4.87 3.46
CA ILE A 84 6.69 -4.94 3.92
C ILE A 84 6.40 -3.81 4.91
N MET A 85 7.27 -3.57 5.88
CA MET A 85 7.06 -2.53 6.88
C MET A 85 7.06 -1.12 6.27
N ALA A 86 7.66 -0.91 5.10
CA ALA A 86 7.58 0.34 4.37
C ALA A 86 6.15 0.70 3.91
N THR A 87 5.26 -0.29 3.74
CA THR A 87 3.84 -0.06 3.39
C THR A 87 3.00 0.42 4.59
N THR A 88 3.56 0.45 5.80
CA THR A 88 2.92 1.16 6.92
C THR A 88 2.95 2.69 6.76
N HIS A 89 3.70 3.19 5.77
CA HIS A 89 3.76 4.60 5.39
C HIS A 89 4.05 5.55 6.56
N GLN A 90 4.99 5.17 7.42
CA GLN A 90 5.46 5.99 8.52
C GLN A 90 6.15 7.29 8.03
N ASP A 91 6.36 8.22 8.97
CA ASP A 91 6.92 9.54 8.67
C ASP A 91 8.36 9.49 8.15
N VAL A 92 9.13 8.46 8.51
CA VAL A 92 10.50 8.25 8.02
C VAL A 92 10.42 7.57 6.66
N PRO A 93 10.82 8.23 5.56
CA PRO A 93 10.74 7.60 4.25
C PRO A 93 11.69 6.40 4.15
N PRO A 94 11.23 5.28 3.58
CA PRO A 94 12.11 4.17 3.24
C PRO A 94 13.14 4.58 2.16
N VAL A 95 14.11 3.71 1.88
CA VAL A 95 15.11 3.93 0.82
C VAL A 95 15.26 2.69 -0.06
N GLY A 96 15.71 2.89 -1.30
CA GLY A 96 15.98 1.80 -2.24
C GLY A 96 14.73 0.96 -2.54
N ASP A 97 14.87 -0.36 -2.55
CA ASP A 97 13.80 -1.29 -2.91
C ASP A 97 12.57 -1.17 -1.99
N ALA A 98 12.75 -0.84 -0.70
CA ALA A 98 11.64 -0.58 0.22
C ALA A 98 10.85 0.70 -0.15
N ALA A 99 11.53 1.73 -0.65
CA ALA A 99 10.86 2.91 -1.19
C ALA A 99 10.13 2.60 -2.49
N LEU A 100 10.64 1.67 -3.31
CA LEU A 100 9.95 1.26 -4.53
C LEU A 100 8.67 0.50 -4.20
N VAL A 101 8.70 -0.39 -3.20
CA VAL A 101 7.50 -1.07 -2.69
C VAL A 101 6.47 -0.06 -2.18
N SER A 102 6.89 0.91 -1.35
CA SER A 102 6.00 1.96 -0.87
C SER A 102 5.44 2.83 -2.00
N ASP A 103 6.23 3.16 -3.02
CA ASP A 103 5.78 3.95 -4.18
C ASP A 103 4.71 3.20 -4.98
N ILE A 104 4.89 1.89 -5.17
CA ILE A 104 3.98 1.02 -5.91
C ILE A 104 2.67 0.83 -5.15
N ASP A 105 2.75 0.58 -3.84
CA ASP A 105 1.57 0.44 -2.99
C ASP A 105 0.73 1.74 -2.94
N LEU A 106 1.39 2.90 -2.88
CA LEU A 106 0.73 4.21 -2.93
C LEU A 106 0.27 4.64 -4.33
N SER A 107 0.57 3.88 -5.39
CA SER A 107 0.35 4.33 -6.77
C SER A 107 -1.12 4.58 -7.11
N ILE A 108 -2.05 3.93 -6.40
CA ILE A 108 -3.50 4.19 -6.52
C ILE A 108 -3.84 5.66 -6.24
N LEU A 109 -3.07 6.34 -5.38
CA LEU A 109 -3.30 7.75 -5.09
C LEU A 109 -3.13 8.59 -6.37
N GLY A 110 -2.19 8.22 -7.23
CA GLY A 110 -1.93 8.85 -8.52
C GLY A 110 -2.76 8.31 -9.69
N ALA A 111 -3.79 7.50 -9.44
CA ALA A 111 -4.69 6.97 -10.46
C ALA A 111 -5.59 8.06 -11.08
N ASP A 112 -6.20 7.76 -12.23
CA ASP A 112 -7.20 8.66 -12.82
C ASP A 112 -8.37 8.90 -11.83
N PRO A 113 -9.02 10.07 -11.81
CA PRO A 113 -10.00 10.43 -10.78
C PRO A 113 -11.15 9.43 -10.60
N ASP A 114 -11.62 8.82 -11.69
CA ASP A 114 -12.69 7.82 -11.64
C ASP A 114 -12.25 6.53 -10.95
N GLU A 115 -11.01 6.08 -11.19
CA GLU A 115 -10.40 4.93 -10.53
C GLU A 115 -10.13 5.22 -9.06
N TYR A 116 -9.67 6.43 -8.75
CA TYR A 116 -9.49 6.88 -7.38
C TYR A 116 -10.82 6.94 -6.61
N ASP A 117 -11.90 7.43 -7.22
CA ASP A 117 -13.22 7.45 -6.59
C ASP A 117 -13.73 6.02 -6.30
N LEU A 118 -13.47 5.05 -7.19
CA LEU A 118 -13.75 3.63 -6.93
C LEU A 118 -12.95 3.10 -5.73
N TYR A 119 -11.64 3.38 -5.69
CA TYR A 119 -10.78 3.05 -4.56
C TYR A 119 -11.34 3.58 -3.23
N THR A 120 -11.74 4.86 -3.18
CA THR A 120 -12.29 5.44 -1.94
C THR A 120 -13.60 4.77 -1.50
N ALA A 121 -14.44 4.35 -2.46
CA ALA A 121 -15.68 3.63 -2.18
C ALA A 121 -15.42 2.21 -1.66
N GLU A 122 -14.46 1.48 -2.25
CA GLU A 122 -14.05 0.15 -1.79
C GLU A 122 -13.42 0.20 -0.39
N VAL A 123 -12.56 1.19 -0.11
CA VAL A 123 -12.05 1.44 1.26
C VAL A 123 -13.20 1.77 2.22
N ARG A 124 -14.19 2.59 1.81
CA ARG A 124 -15.35 2.87 2.68
C ARG A 124 -16.14 1.60 2.99
N GLN A 125 -16.30 0.69 2.02
CA GLN A 125 -16.97 -0.59 2.17
C GLN A 125 -16.25 -1.51 3.17
N GLU A 126 -14.92 -1.59 3.09
CA GLU A 126 -14.08 -2.33 4.04
C GLU A 126 -14.29 -1.86 5.49
N TYR A 127 -14.39 -0.54 5.68
CA TYR A 127 -14.64 0.06 6.99
C TYR A 127 -16.12 0.35 7.25
N SER A 128 -17.06 -0.32 6.56
CA SER A 128 -18.51 -0.08 6.72
C SER A 128 -19.03 -0.28 8.15
N TRP A 129 -18.31 -1.06 8.96
CA TRP A 129 -18.58 -1.26 10.40
C TRP A 129 -18.16 -0.08 11.27
N VAL A 130 -17.33 0.84 10.77
CA VAL A 130 -16.92 2.07 11.46
C VAL A 130 -17.99 3.16 11.25
N PRO A 131 -18.48 3.80 12.33
CA PRO A 131 -19.40 4.92 12.23
C PRO A 131 -18.87 6.03 11.33
N GLU A 132 -19.75 6.65 10.55
CA GLU A 132 -19.38 7.59 9.49
C GLU A 132 -18.46 8.72 9.96
N GLU A 133 -18.78 9.37 11.08
CA GLU A 133 -17.96 10.45 11.63
C GLU A 133 -16.55 9.98 12.02
N ALA A 134 -16.45 8.78 12.61
CA ALA A 134 -15.17 8.19 12.99
C ALA A 134 -14.34 7.80 11.77
N PHE A 135 -14.98 7.24 10.72
CA PHE A 135 -14.34 6.94 9.45
C PHE A 135 -13.79 8.21 8.80
N ARG A 136 -14.62 9.25 8.66
CA ARG A 136 -14.21 10.54 8.07
C ARG A 136 -13.01 11.14 8.82
N SER A 137 -13.07 11.18 10.15
CA SER A 137 -11.98 11.70 10.98
C SER A 137 -10.69 10.89 10.83
N GLY A 138 -10.79 9.56 10.85
CA GLY A 138 -9.65 8.66 10.64
C GLY A 138 -9.03 8.80 9.25
N ARG A 139 -9.87 8.81 8.21
CA ARG A 139 -9.44 8.94 6.82
C ARG A 139 -8.78 10.29 6.56
N LEU A 140 -9.36 11.40 7.06
CA LEU A 140 -8.74 12.72 6.98
C LEU A 140 -7.34 12.76 7.61
N LYS A 141 -7.12 12.08 8.76
CA LYS A 141 -5.78 12.01 9.38
C LYS A 141 -4.76 11.34 8.47
N VAL A 142 -5.14 10.23 7.80
CA VAL A 142 -4.28 9.54 6.83
C VAL A 142 -3.99 10.44 5.62
N LEU A 143 -5.01 11.07 5.03
CA LEU A 143 -4.82 11.97 3.90
C LEU A 143 -3.93 13.18 4.24
N HIS A 144 -4.11 13.75 5.44
CA HIS A 144 -3.26 14.81 5.94
C HIS A 144 -1.81 14.37 6.15
N SER A 145 -1.54 13.12 6.55
CA SER A 145 -0.15 12.66 6.72
C SER A 145 0.59 12.64 5.37
N PHE A 146 -0.06 12.20 4.30
CA PHE A 146 0.51 12.26 2.95
C PHE A 146 0.77 13.70 2.49
N CYS A 147 -0.18 14.62 2.72
CA CYS A 147 -0.01 16.03 2.35
C CYS A 147 1.16 16.73 3.06
N LYS A 148 1.54 16.28 4.27
CA LYS A 148 2.69 16.80 5.02
C LYS A 148 4.04 16.41 4.41
N ARG A 149 4.09 15.33 3.63
CA ARG A 149 5.32 14.88 3.00
C ARG A 149 5.76 15.85 1.91
N THR A 150 7.05 16.11 1.83
CA THR A 150 7.64 16.88 0.71
C THR A 150 7.39 16.18 -0.62
N ARG A 151 7.46 14.85 -0.63
CA ARG A 151 7.15 13.98 -1.78
C ARG A 151 6.33 12.80 -1.28
N ILE A 152 5.24 12.46 -1.96
CA ILE A 152 4.48 11.24 -1.67
C ILE A 152 5.23 10.04 -2.26
N PHE A 153 5.82 10.23 -3.43
CA PHE A 153 6.62 9.21 -4.12
C PHE A 153 8.11 9.56 -4.14
N ASP A 154 8.95 8.60 -3.76
CA ASP A 154 10.39 8.79 -3.57
C ASP A 154 11.17 8.69 -4.89
N HIS A 155 10.89 7.67 -5.71
CA HIS A 155 11.61 7.48 -6.98
C HIS A 155 11.22 8.55 -7.99
N PRO A 156 12.18 9.18 -8.70
CA PRO A 156 11.88 10.21 -9.68
C PRO A 156 10.85 9.79 -10.74
N PRO A 157 10.91 8.59 -11.35
CA PRO A 157 9.88 8.15 -12.29
C PRO A 157 8.48 8.02 -11.68
N CYS A 158 8.37 7.58 -10.43
CA CYS A 158 7.09 7.47 -9.71
C CYS A 158 6.53 8.86 -9.37
N PHE A 159 7.39 9.76 -8.88
CA PHE A 159 7.03 11.14 -8.57
C PHE A 159 6.54 11.89 -9.80
N ASP A 160 7.30 11.84 -10.89
CA ASP A 160 6.93 12.53 -12.13
C ASP A 160 5.59 12.02 -12.69
N ARG A 161 5.31 10.72 -12.50
CA ARG A 161 4.09 10.08 -12.96
C ARG A 161 2.87 10.38 -12.09
N TRP A 162 3.01 10.32 -10.77
CA TRP A 162 1.86 10.23 -9.85
C TRP A 162 1.69 11.40 -8.90
N GLU A 163 2.75 12.12 -8.51
CA GLU A 163 2.72 13.09 -7.41
C GLU A 163 1.62 14.15 -7.57
N ARG A 164 1.58 14.77 -8.76
CA ARG A 164 0.63 15.86 -9.04
C ARG A 164 -0.81 15.36 -8.92
N ARG A 165 -1.09 14.18 -9.46
CA ARG A 165 -2.43 13.60 -9.47
C ARG A 165 -2.83 13.11 -8.09
N ALA A 166 -1.93 12.46 -7.37
CA ALA A 166 -2.12 12.08 -5.97
C ALA A 166 -2.51 13.25 -5.09
N ARG A 167 -1.80 14.38 -5.20
CA ARG A 167 -2.16 15.58 -4.44
C ARG A 167 -3.53 16.14 -4.84
N ALA A 168 -3.90 16.10 -6.12
CA ALA A 168 -5.22 16.55 -6.55
C ALA A 168 -6.34 15.66 -6.01
N ASN A 169 -6.17 14.33 -6.14
CA ASN A 169 -7.10 13.31 -5.66
C ASN A 169 -7.30 13.39 -4.14
N ILE A 170 -6.20 13.44 -3.37
CA ILE A 170 -6.23 13.58 -1.91
C ILE A 170 -6.97 14.84 -1.48
N ASN A 171 -6.65 16.00 -2.08
CA ASN A 171 -7.32 17.26 -1.71
C ASN A 171 -8.82 17.22 -2.03
N HIS A 172 -9.21 16.60 -3.15
CA HIS A 172 -10.62 16.42 -3.53
C HIS A 172 -11.36 15.52 -2.53
N GLU A 173 -10.76 14.38 -2.15
CA GLU A 173 -11.33 13.49 -1.11
C GLU A 173 -11.48 14.23 0.22
N MET A 174 -10.47 14.99 0.65
CA MET A 174 -10.52 15.75 1.89
C MET A 174 -11.66 16.77 1.92
N VAL A 175 -11.93 17.45 0.79
CA VAL A 175 -13.08 18.36 0.67
C VAL A 175 -14.40 17.60 0.79
N LYS A 176 -14.56 16.47 0.09
CA LYS A 176 -15.75 15.60 0.21
C LYS A 176 -15.97 15.10 1.65
N LEU A 177 -14.88 14.79 2.37
CA LEU A 177 -14.91 14.29 3.75
C LEU A 177 -15.11 15.38 4.83
N SER A 178 -15.07 16.66 4.44
CA SER A 178 -15.28 17.80 5.35
C SER A 178 -16.66 18.48 5.21
N MET A 179 -17.45 18.08 4.21
CA MET A 179 -18.84 18.53 4.01
C MET A 179 -19.83 17.79 4.91
#